data_AF-A0AAV2A013-F1
#
_entry.id   AF-A0AAV2A013-F1
#
_cell.length_a   1.000
_cell.length_b   1.000
_cell.length_c   1.000
_cell.angle_alpha   90.00
_cell.angle_beta   90.00
_cell.angle_gamma   90.00
#
_symmetry.space_group_name_H-M   'P 1'
#
loop_
_entity.id
_entity.type
_entity.pdbx_description
1 polymer ?
#
loop_
_entity_poly.entity_id
_entity_poly.type
_entity_poly.pdbx_seq_one_letter_code
_entity_poly.pdbx_strand_id
1 'polypeptide(L)'
;MKRLQLTTNRTKSQTKPFDEMNDIIANTILNLTCSSRFPGSLNVDINEIVMNMTPYPRLHYLIPSASPLFSFIENCKMDHMFNEIFSTHNQLFHCCPTQGTVLASALLCRGRVAMSDIHYNVERLKGSVKFIPWNKEGWKIGLCKIPHIAYSHSILMLSNTTSITKYLCSMKENFLKMYRKKAHLHHFLEVKGMEKDTFTTAYADLELLINDYKHCELVSEASEQPRLKIKI
;
A
#
# COMPACT_ATOMS: atom_id res chain seq x y z
N MET A 1 8.17 28.29 3.96
CA MET A 1 9.00 28.40 5.19
C MET A 1 8.11 28.81 6.39
N LYS A 2 7.20 27.93 6.82
CA LYS A 2 6.43 28.06 8.08
C LYS A 2 6.32 26.68 8.70
N ARG A 3 7.33 26.34 9.51
CA ARG A 3 7.44 25.12 10.31
C ARG A 3 7.19 25.53 11.76
N LEU A 4 6.46 24.70 12.51
CA LEU A 4 6.52 24.56 13.98
C LEU A 4 6.08 25.75 14.84
N GLN A 5 4.79 25.88 15.23
CA GLN A 5 4.42 26.65 16.45
C GLN A 5 3.14 26.22 17.20
N LEU A 6 2.50 25.07 16.94
CA LEU A 6 1.22 24.73 17.62
C LEU A 6 1.20 23.45 18.46
N THR A 7 2.35 22.91 18.85
CA THR A 7 2.45 21.81 19.82
C THR A 7 2.74 22.25 21.26
N THR A 8 2.51 23.53 21.61
CA THR A 8 2.95 24.07 22.91
C THR A 8 1.96 23.92 24.08
N ASN A 9 0.70 23.50 23.87
CA ASN A 9 -0.31 23.50 24.95
C ASN A 9 -1.06 22.17 25.18
N ARG A 10 -0.58 21.02 24.67
CA ARG A 10 -0.89 19.74 25.33
C ARG A 10 0.10 19.60 26.46
N THR A 11 -0.39 19.43 27.68
CA THR A 11 0.40 19.08 28.86
C THR A 11 1.48 18.07 28.46
N LYS A 12 2.73 18.29 28.92
CA LYS A 12 3.89 17.39 28.77
C LYS A 12 3.66 16.04 29.47
N SER A 13 2.56 15.37 29.17
CA SER A 13 2.38 13.95 29.41
C SER A 13 3.37 13.25 28.49
N GLN A 14 4.32 12.52 29.05
CA GLN A 14 5.33 11.73 28.35
C GLN A 14 4.70 10.96 27.19
N THR A 15 4.83 11.45 25.96
CA THR A 15 4.53 10.66 24.76
C THR A 15 5.68 9.66 24.63
N LYS A 16 5.38 8.36 24.60
CA LYS A 16 6.41 7.34 24.42
C LYS A 16 6.94 7.44 22.98
N PRO A 17 8.19 7.00 22.71
CA PRO A 17 8.85 7.20 21.41
C PRO A 17 8.09 6.70 20.18
N PHE A 18 7.14 5.77 20.35
CA PHE A 18 6.41 5.12 19.25
C PHE A 18 4.89 5.36 19.27
N ASP A 19 4.36 6.18 20.18
CA ASP A 19 2.90 6.35 20.33
C ASP A 19 2.26 6.88 19.03
N GLU A 20 2.84 7.91 18.42
CA GLU A 20 2.33 8.47 17.16
C GLU A 20 2.35 7.47 16.00
N MET A 21 3.40 6.65 15.91
CA MET A 21 3.51 5.60 14.89
C MET A 21 2.48 4.50 15.12
N ASN A 22 2.30 4.10 16.39
CA ASN A 22 1.33 3.08 16.77
C ASN A 22 -0.10 3.55 16.51
N ASP A 23 -0.40 4.83 16.72
CA ASP A 23 -1.71 5.41 16.39
C ASP A 23 -2.03 5.28 14.89
N ILE A 24 -1.06 5.54 14.02
CA ILE A 24 -1.23 5.37 12.57
C ILE A 24 -1.50 3.90 12.22
N ILE A 25 -0.71 2.97 12.77
CA ILE A 25 -0.87 1.53 12.53
C ILE A 25 -2.23 1.04 13.04
N ALA A 26 -2.62 1.44 14.25
CA ALA A 26 -3.91 1.10 14.84
C ALA A 26 -5.06 1.60 13.96
N ASN A 27 -5.00 2.85 13.49
CA ASN A 27 -6.01 3.39 12.57
C ASN A 27 -6.08 2.64 11.23
N THR A 28 -4.95 2.23 10.67
CA THR A 28 -4.90 1.41 9.45
C THR A 28 -5.57 0.05 9.67
N ILE A 29 -5.25 -0.65 10.75
CA ILE A 29 -5.86 -1.96 11.07
C ILE A 29 -7.36 -1.80 11.37
N LEU A 30 -7.76 -0.71 12.03
CA LEU A 30 -9.17 -0.39 12.28
C LEU A 30 -9.96 -0.19 10.99
N ASN A 31 -9.38 0.47 9.98
CA ASN A 31 -9.98 0.62 8.66
C ASN A 31 -10.00 -0.71 7.88
N LEU A 32 -8.92 -1.48 7.93
CA LEU A 32 -8.83 -2.79 7.27
C LEU A 32 -9.92 -3.76 7.77
N THR A 33 -10.13 -3.80 9.08
CA THR A 33 -11.06 -4.76 9.72
C THR A 33 -12.49 -4.23 9.85
N CYS A 34 -12.80 -3.02 9.35
CA CYS A 34 -14.09 -2.39 9.62
C CYS A 34 -15.28 -3.18 9.03
N SER A 35 -15.14 -3.71 7.82
CA SER A 35 -16.18 -4.49 7.13
C SER A 35 -16.55 -5.80 7.83
N SER A 36 -15.61 -6.40 8.58
CA SER A 36 -15.88 -7.62 9.35
C SER A 36 -16.49 -7.32 10.72
N ARG A 37 -16.27 -6.13 11.27
CA ARG A 37 -16.76 -5.73 12.61
C ARG A 37 -18.11 -5.02 12.56
N PHE A 38 -18.42 -4.39 11.44
CA PHE A 38 -19.59 -3.53 11.31
C PHE A 38 -20.35 -3.80 10.01
N PRO A 39 -21.69 -3.73 10.02
CA PRO A 39 -22.46 -3.85 8.80
C PRO A 39 -22.20 -2.66 7.87
N GLY A 40 -21.81 -2.95 6.64
CA GLY A 40 -21.64 -1.99 5.55
C GLY A 40 -22.62 -2.23 4.40
N SER A 41 -22.65 -1.29 3.45
CA SER A 41 -23.37 -1.50 2.18
C SER A 41 -22.63 -2.46 1.25
N LEU A 42 -21.29 -2.49 1.37
CA LEU A 42 -20.41 -3.33 0.57
C LEU A 42 -19.31 -3.86 1.48
N ASN A 43 -19.57 -5.01 2.10
CA ASN A 43 -18.61 -5.64 2.98
C ASN A 43 -17.56 -6.35 2.14
N VAL A 44 -16.29 -6.08 2.45
CA VAL A 44 -15.16 -6.81 1.89
C VAL A 44 -14.42 -7.42 3.07
N ASP A 45 -14.37 -8.74 3.13
CA ASP A 45 -13.63 -9.44 4.16
C ASP A 45 -12.13 -9.54 3.81
N ILE A 46 -11.32 -9.99 4.76
CA ILE A 46 -9.86 -10.10 4.56
C ILE A 46 -9.53 -11.16 3.50
N ASN A 47 -10.33 -12.23 3.42
CA ASN A 47 -10.13 -13.30 2.45
C ASN A 47 -10.35 -12.81 1.02
N GLU A 48 -11.37 -11.98 0.79
CA GLU A 48 -11.65 -11.29 -0.47
C GLU A 48 -10.53 -10.31 -0.82
N ILE A 49 -9.95 -9.61 0.14
CA ILE A 49 -8.80 -8.73 -0.11
C ILE A 49 -7.63 -9.57 -0.62
N VAL A 50 -7.28 -10.67 0.07
CA VAL A 50 -6.19 -11.55 -0.37
C VAL A 50 -6.50 -12.12 -1.76
N MET A 51 -7.67 -12.73 -1.95
CA MET A 51 -8.05 -13.38 -3.20
C MET A 51 -8.06 -12.42 -4.40
N ASN A 52 -8.54 -11.19 -4.24
CA ASN A 52 -8.67 -10.23 -5.34
C ASN A 52 -7.40 -9.41 -5.56
N MET A 53 -6.61 -9.14 -4.51
CA MET A 53 -5.44 -8.25 -4.61
C MET A 53 -4.14 -8.99 -4.94
N THR A 54 -4.08 -10.31 -4.73
CA THR A 54 -2.88 -11.11 -4.96
C THR A 54 -3.11 -12.11 -6.10
N PRO A 55 -2.99 -11.70 -7.37
CA PRO A 55 -3.19 -12.58 -8.52
C PRO A 55 -2.11 -13.67 -8.61
N TYR A 56 -0.93 -13.42 -8.06
CA TYR A 56 0.19 -14.36 -7.98
C TYR A 56 0.57 -14.59 -6.52
N PRO A 57 0.65 -15.84 -6.03
CA PRO A 57 0.93 -16.12 -4.62
C PRO A 57 2.25 -15.52 -4.09
N ARG A 58 3.28 -15.40 -4.94
CA ARG A 58 4.55 -14.76 -4.55
C ARG A 58 4.47 -13.24 -4.49
N LEU A 59 3.58 -12.63 -5.28
CA LEU A 59 3.43 -11.17 -5.38
C LEU A 59 2.32 -10.69 -4.45
N HIS A 60 2.45 -10.96 -3.15
CA HIS A 60 1.41 -10.72 -2.15
C HIS A 60 1.64 -9.47 -1.29
N TYR A 61 2.63 -8.63 -1.63
CA TYR A 61 2.94 -7.43 -0.87
C TYR A 61 2.00 -6.28 -1.26
N LEU A 62 1.12 -5.91 -0.32
CA LEU A 62 0.20 -4.78 -0.47
C LEU A 62 0.80 -3.53 0.15
N ILE A 63 0.78 -2.44 -0.62
CA ILE A 63 1.25 -1.13 -0.18
C ILE A 63 0.05 -0.33 0.35
N PRO A 64 0.01 -0.01 1.65
CA PRO A 64 -1.10 0.72 2.22
C PRO A 64 -0.91 2.24 2.13
N SER A 65 -2.01 2.94 1.89
CA SER A 65 -2.14 4.39 2.01
C SER A 65 -3.46 4.73 2.67
N ALA A 66 -3.50 5.77 3.50
CA ALA A 66 -4.72 6.17 4.17
C ALA A 66 -4.90 7.69 4.14
N SER A 67 -6.15 8.13 4.00
CA SER A 67 -6.55 9.52 4.20
C SER A 67 -7.84 9.56 5.05
N PRO A 68 -7.91 10.42 6.08
CA PRO A 68 -6.80 11.19 6.65
C PRO A 68 -5.82 10.27 7.43
N LEU A 69 -4.53 10.62 7.47
CA LEU A 69 -3.56 9.97 8.36
C LEU A 69 -3.61 10.48 9.80
N PHE A 70 -3.89 11.77 9.98
CA PHE A 70 -3.79 12.46 11.27
C PHE A 70 -5.15 13.00 11.72
N SER A 71 -5.37 12.97 13.04
CA SER A 71 -6.65 13.26 13.73
C SER A 71 -7.19 14.68 13.62
N PHE A 72 -6.47 15.59 12.94
CA PHE A 72 -6.68 17.03 13.05
C PHE A 72 -7.33 17.68 11.83
N ILE A 73 -7.74 16.92 10.81
CA ILE A 73 -8.34 17.47 9.60
C ILE A 73 -9.87 17.39 9.72
N GLU A 74 -10.46 18.36 10.41
CA GLU A 74 -11.91 18.58 10.37
C GLU A 74 -12.30 19.09 8.96
N ASN A 75 -13.29 18.45 8.33
CA ASN A 75 -13.87 18.80 7.03
C ASN A 75 -13.05 18.47 5.76
N CYS A 76 -12.43 17.29 5.72
CA CYS A 76 -11.92 16.76 4.46
C CYS A 76 -13.08 16.29 3.55
N LYS A 77 -13.26 16.92 2.39
CA LYS A 77 -14.21 16.45 1.37
C LYS A 77 -13.74 15.12 0.80
N MET A 78 -14.66 14.20 0.54
CA MET A 78 -14.36 12.90 -0.04
C MET A 78 -13.49 12.97 -1.30
N ASP A 79 -13.82 13.87 -2.23
CA ASP A 79 -13.07 14.01 -3.48
C ASP A 79 -11.59 14.34 -3.24
N HIS A 80 -11.31 15.13 -2.20
CA HIS A 80 -9.95 15.48 -1.84
C HIS A 80 -9.20 14.26 -1.29
N MET A 81 -9.87 13.45 -0.46
CA MET A 81 -9.31 12.23 0.13
C MET A 81 -8.87 11.22 -0.95
N PHE A 82 -9.65 11.08 -2.02
CA PHE A 82 -9.30 10.22 -3.16
C PHE A 82 -8.05 10.68 -3.93
N ASN A 83 -7.76 11.98 -3.96
CA ASN A 83 -6.51 12.47 -4.54
C ASN A 83 -5.35 12.30 -3.54
N GLU A 84 -5.65 12.51 -2.26
CA GLU A 84 -4.70 12.42 -1.16
C GLU A 84 -4.14 11.02 -0.94
N ILE A 85 -4.89 9.94 -1.20
CA ILE A 85 -4.37 8.56 -1.13
C ILE A 85 -3.26 8.25 -2.14
N PHE A 86 -3.00 9.11 -3.14
CA PHE A 86 -1.82 9.00 -4.03
C PHE A 86 -0.71 9.97 -3.64
N SER A 87 -0.97 10.87 -2.69
CA SER A 87 0.06 11.77 -2.18
C SER A 87 1.13 10.98 -1.45
N THR A 88 2.39 11.38 -1.64
CA THR A 88 3.54 10.80 -0.95
C THR A 88 3.43 10.95 0.57
N HIS A 89 2.75 11.98 1.05
CA HIS A 89 2.53 12.24 2.48
C HIS A 89 1.60 11.23 3.15
N ASN A 90 0.73 10.58 2.38
CA ASN A 90 -0.28 9.65 2.88
C ASN A 90 0.06 8.18 2.59
N GLN A 91 1.22 7.91 1.99
CA GLN A 91 1.72 6.55 1.85
C GLN A 91 2.32 6.10 3.18
N LEU A 92 1.95 4.90 3.63
CA LEU A 92 2.53 4.28 4.83
C LEU A 92 3.81 3.50 4.53
N PHE A 93 4.18 3.45 3.27
CA PHE A 93 5.39 2.82 2.77
C PHE A 93 6.06 3.76 1.77
N HIS A 94 7.38 3.71 1.66
CA HIS A 94 8.13 4.57 0.74
C HIS A 94 8.02 4.09 -0.72
N CYS A 95 6.81 3.91 -1.24
CA CYS A 95 6.51 3.53 -2.61
C CYS A 95 5.22 4.23 -3.04
N CYS A 96 5.22 4.82 -4.23
CA CYS A 96 4.01 5.45 -4.78
C CYS A 96 3.42 4.55 -5.88
N PRO A 97 2.14 4.13 -5.78
CA PRO A 97 1.52 3.25 -6.76
C PRO A 97 1.50 3.80 -8.19
N THR A 98 1.54 5.13 -8.37
CA THR A 98 1.55 5.76 -9.70
C THR A 98 2.89 5.64 -10.44
N GLN A 99 3.95 5.23 -9.74
CA GLN A 99 5.30 5.08 -10.32
C GLN A 99 5.60 3.69 -10.87
N GLY A 100 4.63 2.78 -10.86
CA GLY A 100 4.78 1.43 -11.41
C GLY A 100 3.43 0.92 -11.93
N THR A 101 3.42 -0.36 -12.31
CA THR A 101 2.18 -1.02 -12.73
C THR A 101 1.45 -1.57 -11.51
N VAL A 102 0.17 -1.25 -11.40
CA VAL A 102 -0.73 -1.79 -10.36
C VAL A 102 -1.36 -3.08 -10.85
N LEU A 103 -1.17 -4.16 -10.09
CA LEU A 103 -1.81 -5.45 -10.35
C LEU A 103 -3.28 -5.43 -9.94
N ALA A 104 -3.55 -4.87 -8.76
CA ALA A 104 -4.87 -4.69 -8.19
C ALA A 104 -4.81 -3.65 -7.05
N SER A 105 -5.92 -2.98 -6.78
CA SER A 105 -6.02 -2.02 -5.67
C SER A 105 -7.38 -2.11 -4.99
N ALA A 106 -7.37 -2.16 -3.66
CA ALA A 106 -8.57 -2.15 -2.84
C ALA A 106 -8.73 -0.78 -2.18
N LEU A 107 -9.94 -0.24 -2.22
CA LEU A 107 -10.36 1.02 -1.61
C LEU A 107 -11.40 0.71 -0.55
N LEU A 108 -10.99 0.78 0.72
CA LEU A 108 -11.83 0.57 1.88
C LEU A 108 -12.29 1.92 2.41
N CYS A 109 -13.48 2.34 1.98
CA CYS A 109 -14.10 3.58 2.38
C CYS A 109 -14.94 3.38 3.65
N ARG A 110 -14.96 4.40 4.51
CA ARG A 110 -15.71 4.38 5.76
C ARG A 110 -16.40 5.73 5.99
N GLY A 111 -17.63 5.68 6.51
CA GLY A 111 -18.46 6.83 6.83
C GLY A 111 -19.77 6.89 6.05
N ARG A 112 -20.54 7.96 6.26
CA ARG A 112 -21.82 8.18 5.56
C ARG A 112 -21.55 8.73 4.16
N VAL A 113 -21.46 7.83 3.19
CA VAL A 113 -21.04 8.10 1.81
C VAL A 113 -21.98 7.39 0.85
N ALA A 114 -22.35 8.06 -0.24
CA ALA A 114 -23.09 7.42 -1.31
C ALA A 114 -22.15 6.62 -2.22
N MET A 115 -22.60 5.43 -2.66
CA MET A 115 -21.82 4.60 -3.61
C MET A 115 -21.57 5.32 -4.94
N SER A 116 -22.49 6.18 -5.38
CA SER A 116 -22.34 7.02 -6.58
C SER A 116 -21.08 7.89 -6.51
N ASP A 117 -20.81 8.49 -5.36
CA ASP A 117 -19.70 9.41 -5.17
C ASP A 117 -18.37 8.66 -5.20
N ILE A 118 -18.34 7.45 -4.63
CA ILE A 118 -17.17 6.56 -4.68
C ILE A 118 -16.89 6.15 -6.13
N HIS A 119 -17.90 5.68 -6.86
CA HIS A 119 -17.72 5.27 -8.26
C HIS A 119 -17.26 6.44 -9.14
N TYR A 120 -17.83 7.63 -8.95
CA TYR A 120 -17.39 8.84 -9.63
C TYR A 120 -15.91 9.16 -9.38
N ASN A 121 -15.47 9.06 -8.12
CA ASN A 121 -14.08 9.31 -7.76
C ASN A 121 -13.12 8.23 -8.31
N VAL A 122 -13.52 6.95 -8.27
CA VAL A 122 -12.73 5.86 -8.84
C VAL A 122 -12.56 6.03 -10.35
N GLU A 123 -13.61 6.42 -11.07
CA GLU A 123 -13.53 6.70 -12.50
C GLU A 123 -12.53 7.84 -12.79
N ARG A 124 -12.53 8.90 -11.97
CA ARG A 124 -11.57 10.00 -12.09
C ARG A 124 -10.12 9.54 -11.89
N LEU A 125 -9.89 8.54 -11.03
CA LEU A 125 -8.57 8.01 -10.71
C LEU A 125 -8.03 7.01 -11.73
N LYS A 126 -8.89 6.42 -12.58
CA LYS A 126 -8.46 5.45 -13.60
C LYS A 126 -7.33 5.97 -14.49
N GLY A 127 -7.31 7.27 -14.81
CA GLY A 127 -6.26 7.88 -15.62
C GLY A 127 -4.94 8.12 -14.89
N SER A 128 -4.93 8.12 -13.55
CA SER A 128 -3.73 8.40 -12.75
C SER A 128 -2.91 7.15 -12.41
N VAL A 129 -3.49 5.97 -12.61
CA VAL A 129 -2.88 4.69 -12.21
C VAL A 129 -2.79 3.77 -13.42
N LYS A 130 -1.59 3.25 -13.68
CA LYS A 130 -1.36 2.27 -14.75
C LYS A 130 -1.66 0.86 -14.22
N PHE A 131 -2.80 0.31 -14.60
CA PHE A 131 -3.14 -1.08 -14.30
C PHE A 131 -2.48 -2.06 -15.28
N ILE A 132 -2.24 -3.27 -14.81
CA ILE A 132 -1.75 -4.37 -15.66
C ILE A 132 -2.77 -4.69 -16.77
N PRO A 133 -2.36 -5.07 -17.99
CA PRO A 133 -3.23 -5.06 -19.17
C PRO A 133 -4.43 -6.00 -19.10
N TRP A 134 -4.29 -7.11 -18.37
CA TRP A 134 -5.35 -8.10 -18.16
C TRP A 134 -6.31 -7.71 -17.01
N ASN A 135 -6.01 -6.67 -16.23
CA ASN A 135 -6.85 -6.19 -15.11
C ASN A 135 -7.00 -4.66 -15.09
N LYS A 136 -7.52 -4.09 -16.18
CA LYS A 136 -7.71 -2.63 -16.32
C LYS A 136 -8.70 -2.02 -15.33
N GLU A 137 -9.59 -2.83 -14.77
CA GLU A 137 -10.57 -2.44 -13.76
C GLU A 137 -10.27 -3.09 -12.40
N GLY A 138 -8.99 -3.23 -12.05
CA GLY A 138 -8.52 -3.91 -10.84
C GLY A 138 -8.84 -3.22 -9.51
N TRP A 139 -9.88 -2.38 -9.46
CA TRP A 139 -10.37 -1.72 -8.26
C TRP A 139 -11.35 -2.63 -7.52
N LYS A 140 -11.07 -2.91 -6.25
CA LYS A 140 -12.04 -3.50 -5.31
C LYS A 140 -12.49 -2.42 -4.33
N ILE A 141 -13.79 -2.22 -4.18
CA ILE A 141 -14.34 -1.21 -3.28
C ILE A 141 -14.98 -1.90 -2.08
N GLY A 142 -14.72 -1.40 -0.89
CA GLY A 142 -15.45 -1.73 0.33
C GLY A 142 -16.03 -0.46 0.96
N LEU A 143 -17.24 -0.54 1.50
CA LEU A 143 -17.91 0.59 2.15
C LEU A 143 -18.54 0.18 3.48
N CYS A 144 -17.96 0.70 4.56
CA CYS A 144 -18.53 0.63 5.91
C CYS A 144 -19.25 1.94 6.26
N LYS A 145 -20.55 1.87 6.60
CA LYS A 145 -21.35 3.07 6.93
C LYS A 145 -20.98 3.71 8.27
N ILE A 146 -20.37 2.95 9.18
CA ILE A 146 -20.05 3.41 10.53
C ILE A 146 -18.75 4.22 10.45
N PRO A 147 -18.74 5.53 10.76
CA PRO A 147 -17.55 6.35 10.67
C PRO A 147 -16.51 5.99 11.75
N HIS A 148 -15.31 6.54 11.64
CA HIS A 148 -14.32 6.48 12.70
C HIS A 148 -14.72 7.41 13.86
N ILE A 149 -14.17 7.19 15.06
CA ILE A 149 -14.47 8.07 16.22
C ILE A 149 -13.90 9.47 15.99
N ALA A 150 -12.74 9.55 15.34
CA ALA A 150 -12.03 10.81 15.08
C ALA A 150 -12.39 11.50 13.75
N TYR A 151 -13.07 10.82 12.83
CA TYR A 151 -13.29 11.32 11.46
C TYR A 151 -14.69 10.99 10.94
N SER A 152 -15.30 11.92 10.22
CA SER A 152 -16.57 11.68 9.51
C SER A 152 -16.42 10.64 8.40
N HIS A 153 -15.27 10.64 7.74
CA HIS A 153 -14.95 9.80 6.60
C HIS A 153 -13.48 9.36 6.67
N SER A 154 -13.19 8.15 6.19
CA SER A 154 -11.82 7.65 6.01
C SER A 154 -11.74 6.74 4.80
N ILE A 155 -10.58 6.71 4.16
CA ILE A 155 -10.26 5.83 3.03
C ILE A 155 -8.93 5.15 3.34
N LEU A 156 -8.90 3.83 3.26
CA LEU A 156 -7.70 3.02 3.23
C LEU A 156 -7.57 2.39 1.84
N MET A 157 -6.48 2.71 1.14
CA MET A 157 -6.10 2.06 -0.10
C MET A 157 -5.06 0.97 0.18
N LEU A 158 -5.23 -0.21 -0.40
CA LEU A 158 -4.25 -1.30 -0.42
C LEU A 158 -3.91 -1.61 -1.87
N SER A 159 -2.70 -1.30 -2.30
CA SER A 159 -2.31 -1.45 -3.70
C SER A 159 -1.21 -2.49 -3.86
N ASN A 160 -1.46 -3.50 -4.71
CA ASN A 160 -0.41 -4.39 -5.16
C ASN A 160 0.24 -3.80 -6.42
N THR A 161 1.48 -3.36 -6.31
CA THR A 161 2.15 -2.57 -7.34
C THR A 161 3.61 -2.98 -7.50
N THR A 162 4.10 -2.97 -8.74
CA THR A 162 5.50 -3.24 -9.07
C THR A 162 6.46 -2.20 -8.49
N SER A 163 5.96 -1.04 -8.04
CA SER A 163 6.78 0.00 -7.41
C SER A 163 7.52 -0.47 -6.15
N ILE A 164 7.05 -1.55 -5.50
CA ILE A 164 7.74 -2.18 -4.36
C ILE A 164 9.14 -2.69 -4.70
N THR A 165 9.40 -2.98 -5.98
CA THR A 165 10.72 -3.45 -6.46
C THR A 165 11.85 -2.49 -6.09
N LYS A 166 11.58 -1.18 -6.00
CA LYS A 166 12.57 -0.17 -5.57
C LYS A 166 13.06 -0.45 -4.15
N TYR A 167 12.15 -0.75 -3.24
CA TYR A 167 12.46 -1.10 -1.87
C TYR A 167 13.17 -2.46 -1.79
N LEU A 168 12.66 -3.48 -2.48
CA LEU A 168 13.27 -4.81 -2.49
C LEU A 168 14.71 -4.80 -3.05
N CYS A 169 14.97 -4.01 -4.10
CA CYS A 169 16.32 -3.80 -4.61
C CYS A 169 17.22 -3.13 -3.57
N SER A 170 16.75 -2.08 -2.89
CA SER A 170 17.52 -1.42 -1.84
C SER A 170 17.84 -2.36 -0.66
N MET A 171 16.87 -3.16 -0.24
CA MET A 171 17.06 -4.20 0.78
C MET A 171 18.12 -5.22 0.34
N LYS A 172 18.06 -5.69 -0.92
CA LYS A 172 19.05 -6.60 -1.51
C LYS A 172 20.46 -6.01 -1.47
N GLU A 173 20.61 -4.75 -1.88
CA GLU A 173 21.91 -4.07 -1.87
C GLU A 173 22.48 -3.88 -0.46
N ASN A 174 21.64 -3.48 0.49
CA ASN A 174 22.05 -3.29 1.88
C ASN A 174 22.47 -4.62 2.52
N PHE A 175 21.74 -5.71 2.24
CA PHE A 175 22.13 -7.05 2.62
C PHE A 175 23.51 -7.42 2.05
N LEU A 176 23.73 -7.24 0.73
CA LEU A 176 25.01 -7.56 0.09
C LEU A 176 26.18 -6.75 0.69
N LYS A 177 25.98 -5.48 1.03
CA LYS A 177 27.00 -4.64 1.67
C LYS A 177 27.45 -5.22 3.01
N MET A 178 26.50 -5.67 3.83
CA MET A 178 26.76 -6.29 5.13
C MET A 178 27.40 -7.68 4.98
N TYR A 179 26.83 -8.50 4.09
CA TYR A 179 27.26 -9.88 3.87
C TYR A 179 28.68 -9.99 3.32
N ARG A 180 29.06 -9.13 2.35
CA ARG A 180 30.42 -9.07 1.81
C ARG A 180 31.47 -8.74 2.87
N LYS A 181 31.11 -7.91 3.85
CA LYS A 181 31.97 -7.57 4.99
C LYS A 181 31.91 -8.60 6.12
N LYS A 182 31.10 -9.65 5.99
CA LYS A 182 30.78 -10.61 7.05
C LYS A 182 30.33 -9.91 8.35
N ALA A 183 29.73 -8.74 8.24
CA ALA A 183 29.31 -7.94 9.39
C ALA A 183 28.17 -8.66 10.14
N HIS A 184 28.34 -8.86 11.45
CA HIS A 184 27.39 -9.55 12.32
C HIS A 184 27.02 -11.00 11.93
N LEU A 185 27.73 -11.60 10.97
CA LEU A 185 27.38 -12.93 10.46
C LEU A 185 27.51 -14.02 11.56
N HIS A 186 28.49 -13.89 12.45
CA HIS A 186 28.73 -14.87 13.52
C HIS A 186 27.54 -15.01 14.49
N HIS A 187 26.86 -13.91 14.85
CA HIS A 187 25.68 -13.95 15.70
C HIS A 187 24.56 -14.83 15.14
N PHE A 188 24.46 -14.94 13.81
CA PHE A 188 23.47 -15.80 13.18
C PHE A 188 23.94 -17.25 13.07
N LEU A 189 25.23 -17.48 12.78
CA LEU A 189 25.79 -18.84 12.64
C LEU A 189 25.93 -19.59 13.97
N GLU A 190 25.94 -18.89 15.10
CA GLU A 190 25.89 -19.49 16.43
C GLU A 190 24.50 -20.07 16.77
N VAL A 191 23.45 -19.62 16.07
CA VAL A 191 22.08 -20.10 16.28
C VAL A 191 21.90 -21.45 15.59
N LYS A 192 21.43 -22.45 16.35
CA LYS A 192 21.17 -23.78 15.82
C LYS A 192 20.18 -23.73 14.65
N GLY A 193 20.56 -24.29 13.51
CA GLY A 193 19.73 -24.36 12.30
C GLY A 193 19.91 -23.19 11.32
N MET A 194 20.79 -22.23 11.61
CA MET A 194 21.17 -21.18 10.69
C MET A 194 22.52 -21.48 10.04
N GLU A 195 22.50 -21.81 8.76
CA GLU A 195 23.70 -22.11 7.98
C GLU A 195 24.01 -20.99 7.00
N LYS A 196 25.25 -20.97 6.48
CA LYS A 196 25.63 -19.99 5.44
C LYS A 196 24.77 -20.12 4.19
N ASP A 197 24.37 -21.35 3.87
CA ASP A 197 23.56 -21.63 2.68
C ASP A 197 22.16 -21.02 2.78
N THR A 198 21.60 -20.91 4.00
CA THR A 198 20.32 -20.23 4.26
C THR A 198 20.33 -18.78 3.76
N PHE A 199 21.45 -18.07 3.91
CA PHE A 199 21.60 -16.70 3.41
C PHE A 199 21.61 -16.65 1.87
N THR A 200 22.27 -17.61 1.23
CA THR A 200 22.34 -17.71 -0.23
C THR A 200 20.97 -18.03 -0.81
N THR A 201 20.23 -18.96 -0.19
CA THR A 201 18.86 -19.29 -0.59
C THR A 201 17.93 -18.09 -0.44
N ALA A 202 17.94 -17.42 0.73
CA ALA A 202 17.11 -16.24 0.95
C ALA A 202 17.42 -15.10 -0.04
N TYR A 203 18.70 -14.93 -0.39
CA TYR A 203 19.12 -13.98 -1.42
C TYR A 203 18.56 -14.34 -2.81
N ALA A 204 18.64 -15.61 -3.20
CA ALA A 204 18.11 -16.10 -4.47
C ALA A 204 16.57 -15.94 -4.53
N ASP A 205 15.87 -16.24 -3.44
CA ASP A 205 14.41 -16.06 -3.34
C ASP A 205 14.00 -14.58 -3.49
N LEU A 206 14.73 -13.67 -2.84
CA LEU A 206 14.51 -12.23 -2.99
C LEU A 206 14.76 -11.76 -4.43
N GLU A 207 15.77 -12.32 -5.10
CA GLU A 207 16.07 -12.02 -6.51
C GLU A 207 14.98 -12.51 -7.45
N LEU A 208 14.46 -13.72 -7.24
CA LEU A 208 13.31 -14.26 -7.97
C LEU A 208 12.07 -13.38 -7.80
N LEU A 209 11.77 -12.97 -6.56
CA LEU A 209 10.64 -12.07 -6.27
C LEU A 209 10.74 -10.74 -7.02
N ILE A 210 11.93 -10.11 -7.01
CA ILE A 210 12.17 -8.86 -7.75
C ILE A 210 11.96 -9.06 -9.25
N ASN A 211 12.45 -10.18 -9.80
CA ASN A 211 12.32 -10.49 -11.21
C ASN A 211 10.86 -10.75 -11.62
N ASP A 212 10.08 -11.44 -10.78
CA ASP A 212 8.65 -11.68 -11.02
C ASP A 212 7.85 -10.35 -11.08
N TYR A 213 8.12 -9.40 -10.18
CA TYR A 213 7.51 -8.07 -10.24
C TYR A 213 7.94 -7.28 -11.50
N LYS A 214 9.23 -7.32 -11.86
CA LYS A 214 9.73 -6.66 -13.08
C LYS A 214 9.11 -7.25 -14.35
N HIS A 215 8.90 -8.56 -14.38
CA HIS A 215 8.23 -9.21 -15.50
C HIS A 215 6.81 -8.66 -15.71
N CYS A 216 6.05 -8.46 -14.63
CA CYS A 216 4.72 -7.85 -14.72
C CYS A 216 4.75 -6.43 -15.29
N GLU A 217 5.77 -5.64 -14.97
CA GLU A 217 5.98 -4.30 -15.50
C GLU A 217 6.27 -4.32 -17.01
N LEU A 218 7.16 -5.21 -17.46
CA LEU A 218 7.49 -5.41 -18.88
C LEU A 218 6.28 -5.84 -19.72
N VAL A 219 5.45 -6.76 -19.20
CA VAL A 219 4.20 -7.18 -19.87
C VAL A 219 3.27 -5.98 -20.06
N SER A 220 3.24 -5.06 -19.09
CA SER A 220 2.45 -3.84 -19.17
C SER A 220 2.93 -2.94 -20.30
N GLU A 221 4.23 -2.73 -20.43
CA GLU A 221 4.84 -1.91 -21.50
C GLU A 221 4.66 -2.51 -22.89
N ALA A 222 4.81 -3.83 -23.04
CA ALA A 222 4.64 -4.52 -24.33
C ALA A 222 3.22 -4.39 -24.89
N SER A 223 2.21 -4.33 -24.03
CA SER A 223 0.81 -4.19 -24.44
C SER A 223 0.43 -2.79 -24.94
N GLU A 224 1.22 -1.77 -24.60
CA GLU A 224 1.01 -0.37 -25.00
C GLU A 224 1.56 -0.08 -26.42
N GLN A 225 2.35 -1.01 -27.00
CA GLN A 225 2.80 -0.87 -28.38
C GLN A 225 1.59 -0.94 -29.34
N PRO A 226 1.39 0.06 -30.21
CA PRO A 226 0.26 0.08 -31.11
C PRO A 226 0.34 -1.12 -32.07
N ARG A 227 -0.67 -1.99 -32.03
CA ARG A 227 -0.85 -3.02 -33.06
C ARG A 227 -0.88 -2.33 -34.42
N LEU A 228 -0.01 -2.76 -35.34
CA LEU A 228 0.02 -2.29 -36.72
C LEU A 228 -1.40 -2.34 -37.28
N LYS A 229 -1.97 -1.17 -37.57
CA LYS A 229 -3.26 -1.06 -38.27
C LYS A 229 -3.02 -1.55 -39.69
N ILE A 230 -3.35 -2.81 -39.97
CA ILE A 230 -3.43 -3.31 -41.33
C ILE A 230 -4.59 -2.52 -41.98
N LYS A 231 -4.27 -1.60 -42.89
CA LYS A 231 -5.25 -1.02 -43.79
C LYS A 231 -5.73 -2.18 -44.67
N ILE A 232 -6.97 -2.61 -44.46
CA ILE A 232 -7.71 -3.44 -45.41
C ILE A 232 -8.21 -2.52 -46.53
#